data_AF-A0A5J6YYU1-F1
#
_entry.id   AF-A0A5J6YYU1-F1
#
_cell.length_a   1.000
_cell.length_b   1.000
_cell.length_c   1.000
_cell.angle_alpha   90.00
_cell.angle_beta   90.00
_cell.angle_gamma   90.00
#
_symmetry.space_group_name_H-M   'P 1'
#
loop_
_entity.id
_entity.type
_entity.pdbx_description
1 polymer ?
#
loop_
_entity_poly.entity_id
_entity_poly.type
_entity_poly.pdbx_seq_one_letter_code
_entity_poly.pdbx_strand_id
1 'polypeptide(L)'
;MTDEERFLNAATRGLSRKLCLAAQAELRSHLHERVQQLVMAGESEEGARVQAMRELGPAPAIARSLRRGEQVHPALSFLALGALAALLLLPLPTLFSAQWLAGAGSSTASVAEMRAEGAMTVTEARRQLHPLGIGLTRKYGSYVLTHAGLPDAELGQGGSVMCYGPYYSDNQNTPTLPFSRTPRDFYISMPSILSCASLAGWPLDIRVGQIFLDEKPFPPMGDENFTYDTREATLGLLYAPAIAASLRQLPREVWFADMEFQTLPTIWPLYSDSPTRTVKLPIPAGTPVLVLVKSWNWVNQIPARNTPNPPAFRTFVNVADQAGQIKLPVDLAFPSKLGEGRNKTIQLHTSLATWETAPPDQNAAILLPLTERISDPVRLEPLKPLQ
;
A
#
# COMPACT_ATOMS: atom_id res chain seq x y z
N MET A 1 -14.19 39.24 -22.64
CA MET A 1 -14.05 39.27 -21.18
C MET A 1 -14.78 38.06 -20.62
N THR A 2 -14.05 37.12 -20.02
CA THR A 2 -14.62 35.88 -19.48
C THR A 2 -15.41 36.12 -18.19
N ASP A 3 -16.20 35.15 -17.75
CA ASP A 3 -16.93 35.22 -16.46
C ASP A 3 -15.99 35.37 -15.27
N GLU A 4 -14.87 34.66 -15.35
CA GLU A 4 -13.79 34.74 -14.38
C GLU A 4 -13.16 36.16 -14.35
N GLU A 5 -12.88 36.75 -15.51
CA GLU A 5 -12.37 38.12 -15.58
C GLU A 5 -13.38 39.15 -15.07
N ARG A 6 -14.68 38.95 -15.36
CA ARG A 6 -15.75 39.79 -14.79
C ARG A 6 -15.79 39.70 -13.27
N PHE A 7 -15.71 38.49 -12.74
CA PHE A 7 -15.67 38.22 -11.30
C PHE A 7 -14.46 38.91 -10.64
N LEU A 8 -13.26 38.73 -11.20
CA LEU A 8 -12.02 39.31 -10.69
C LEU A 8 -12.05 40.84 -10.71
N ASN A 9 -12.49 41.44 -11.83
CA ASN A 9 -12.64 42.89 -11.94
C ASN A 9 -13.66 43.45 -10.94
N ALA A 10 -14.74 42.71 -10.67
CA ALA A 10 -15.72 43.09 -9.66
C ALA A 10 -15.17 42.94 -8.23
N ALA A 11 -14.40 41.88 -7.97
CA ALA A 11 -13.82 41.56 -6.67
C ALA A 11 -12.70 42.52 -6.25
N THR A 12 -11.96 43.08 -7.21
CA THR A 12 -10.86 44.04 -6.94
C THR A 12 -11.24 45.50 -7.19
N ARG A 13 -12.53 45.78 -7.43
CA ARG A 13 -13.01 47.14 -7.75
C ARG A 13 -12.78 48.11 -6.59
N GLY A 14 -12.14 49.23 -6.91
CA GLY A 14 -11.91 50.33 -5.98
C GLY A 14 -10.59 50.25 -5.21
N LEU A 15 -9.69 49.34 -5.60
CA LEU A 15 -8.30 49.32 -5.13
C LEU A 15 -7.41 50.22 -5.98
N SER A 16 -6.30 50.71 -5.41
CA SER A 16 -5.22 51.33 -6.21
C SER A 16 -4.66 50.37 -7.26
N ARG A 17 -4.14 50.90 -8.38
CA ARG A 17 -3.70 50.10 -9.53
C ARG A 17 -2.71 48.98 -9.15
N LYS A 18 -1.76 49.26 -8.25
CA LYS A 18 -0.75 48.29 -7.80
C LYS A 18 -1.39 47.15 -7.00
N LEU A 19 -2.28 47.46 -6.07
CA LEU A 19 -2.98 46.47 -5.25
C LEU A 19 -4.02 45.70 -6.06
N CYS A 20 -4.67 46.35 -7.02
CA CYS A 20 -5.59 45.69 -7.95
C CYS A 20 -4.87 44.59 -8.74
N LEU A 21 -3.71 44.90 -9.34
CA LEU A 21 -2.92 43.91 -10.07
C LEU A 21 -2.46 42.74 -9.19
N ALA A 22 -2.00 43.03 -7.96
CA ALA A 22 -1.57 42.00 -7.02
C ALA A 22 -2.74 41.11 -6.58
N ALA A 23 -3.88 41.71 -6.20
CA ALA A 23 -5.07 40.98 -5.80
C ALA A 23 -5.66 40.16 -6.95
N GLN A 24 -5.61 40.67 -8.20
CA GLN A 24 -6.05 39.90 -9.37
C GLN A 24 -5.12 38.72 -9.67
N ALA A 25 -3.81 38.89 -9.53
CA ALA A 25 -2.86 37.78 -9.69
C ALA A 25 -3.10 36.68 -8.64
N GLU A 26 -3.28 37.08 -7.38
CA GLU A 26 -3.57 36.17 -6.27
C GLU A 26 -4.89 35.43 -6.50
N LEU A 27 -5.99 36.16 -6.73
CA LEU A 27 -7.31 35.54 -6.95
C LEU A 27 -7.35 34.64 -8.19
N ARG A 28 -6.61 34.97 -9.27
CA ARG A 28 -6.44 34.08 -10.42
C ARG A 28 -5.70 32.80 -10.05
N SER A 29 -4.65 32.91 -9.26
CA SER A 29 -3.91 31.74 -8.78
C SER A 29 -4.82 30.80 -7.99
N HIS A 30 -5.59 31.35 -7.03
CA HIS A 30 -6.55 30.57 -6.23
C HIS A 30 -7.66 29.94 -7.07
N LEU A 31 -8.23 30.68 -8.02
CA LEU A 31 -9.24 30.15 -8.93
C LEU A 31 -8.68 29.02 -9.78
N HIS A 32 -7.49 29.21 -10.36
CA HIS A 32 -6.85 28.19 -11.17
C HIS A 32 -6.57 26.91 -10.38
N GLU A 33 -6.01 27.04 -9.18
CA GLU A 33 -5.75 25.92 -8.29
C GLU A 33 -7.03 25.17 -7.92
N ARG A 34 -8.07 25.92 -7.53
CA ARG A 34 -9.33 25.32 -7.12
C ARG A 34 -10.07 24.64 -8.27
N VAL A 35 -10.01 25.21 -9.47
CA VAL A 35 -10.54 24.60 -10.69
C VAL A 35 -9.85 23.28 -10.96
N GLN A 36 -8.51 23.22 -10.89
CA GLN A 36 -7.80 21.96 -11.08
C GLN A 36 -8.20 20.91 -10.03
N GLN A 37 -8.37 21.29 -8.76
CA GLN A 37 -8.83 20.38 -7.71
C GLN A 37 -10.22 19.80 -8.01
N LEU A 38 -11.15 20.63 -8.45
CA LEU A 38 -12.52 20.20 -8.78
C LEU A 38 -12.55 19.31 -10.03
N VAL A 39 -11.76 19.63 -11.05
CA VAL A 39 -11.59 18.77 -12.23
C VAL A 39 -11.00 17.41 -11.84
N MET A 40 -10.00 17.36 -10.95
CA MET A 40 -9.46 16.11 -10.41
C MET A 40 -10.48 15.32 -9.58
N ALA A 41 -11.46 16.00 -8.98
CA ALA A 41 -12.58 15.38 -8.27
C ALA A 41 -13.71 14.89 -9.20
N GLY A 42 -13.56 15.05 -10.52
CA GLY A 42 -14.49 14.57 -11.53
C GLY A 42 -15.51 15.61 -12.02
N GLU A 43 -15.38 16.88 -11.62
CA GLU A 43 -16.20 17.97 -12.16
C GLU A 43 -15.78 18.31 -13.61
N SER A 44 -16.74 18.76 -14.41
CA SER A 44 -16.42 19.35 -15.71
C SER A 44 -15.63 20.64 -15.52
N GLU A 45 -14.76 21.01 -16.47
CA GLU A 45 -13.93 22.21 -16.33
C GLU A 45 -14.78 23.49 -16.14
N GLU A 46 -15.94 23.56 -16.80
CA GLU A 46 -16.87 24.68 -16.65
C GLU A 46 -17.60 24.66 -15.30
N GLY A 47 -18.03 23.48 -14.83
CA GLY A 47 -18.60 23.29 -13.49
C GLY A 47 -17.61 23.65 -12.38
N ALA A 48 -16.36 23.21 -12.54
CA ALA A 48 -15.25 23.51 -11.63
C ALA A 48 -14.99 25.03 -11.52
N ARG A 49 -15.03 25.77 -12.63
CA ARG A 49 -14.86 27.24 -12.63
C ARG A 49 -15.99 27.95 -11.91
N VAL A 50 -17.23 27.58 -12.17
CA VAL A 50 -18.41 28.17 -11.50
C VAL A 50 -18.38 27.86 -10.00
N GLN A 51 -18.09 26.62 -9.64
CA GLN A 51 -18.01 26.19 -8.25
C GLN A 51 -16.85 26.87 -7.51
N ALA A 52 -15.67 27.01 -8.12
CA ALA A 52 -14.54 27.73 -7.54
C ALA A 52 -14.86 29.21 -7.24
N MET A 53 -15.51 29.91 -8.19
CA MET A 53 -15.95 31.30 -7.97
C MET A 53 -17.02 31.40 -6.87
N ARG A 54 -17.92 30.42 -6.77
CA ARG A 54 -18.96 30.37 -5.74
C ARG A 54 -18.35 30.17 -4.35
N GLU A 55 -17.32 29.34 -4.23
CA GLU A 55 -16.61 29.05 -2.98
C GLU A 55 -15.77 30.24 -2.48
N LEU A 56 -15.18 31.04 -3.37
CA LEU A 56 -14.56 32.31 -2.99
C LEU A 56 -15.55 33.34 -2.45
N GLY A 57 -16.84 33.13 -2.70
CA GLY A 57 -17.92 33.99 -2.25
C GLY A 57 -18.18 35.17 -3.20
N PRO A 58 -19.20 35.99 -2.88
CA PRO A 58 -19.68 37.03 -3.78
C PRO A 58 -18.65 38.16 -3.92
N ALA A 59 -18.31 38.54 -5.16
CA ALA A 59 -17.35 39.60 -5.47
C ALA A 59 -17.52 40.91 -4.66
N PRO A 60 -18.75 41.41 -4.38
CA PRO A 60 -18.93 42.60 -3.53
C PRO A 60 -18.47 42.43 -2.08
N ALA A 61 -18.48 41.22 -1.53
CA ALA A 61 -17.94 40.94 -0.19
C ALA A 61 -16.41 41.01 -0.20
N ILE A 62 -15.77 40.39 -1.20
CA ILE A 62 -14.32 40.43 -1.41
C ILE A 62 -13.84 41.88 -1.57
N ALA A 63 -14.49 42.64 -2.45
CA ALA A 63 -14.15 44.05 -2.71
C ALA A 63 -14.29 44.94 -1.47
N ARG A 64 -15.30 44.69 -0.61
CA ARG A 64 -15.44 45.43 0.66
C ARG A 64 -14.31 45.11 1.62
N SER A 65 -13.88 43.85 1.67
CA SER A 65 -12.82 43.42 2.59
C SER A 65 -11.44 43.91 2.17
N LEU A 66 -11.11 43.82 0.88
CA LEU A 66 -9.84 44.33 0.34
C LEU A 66 -9.70 45.85 0.53
N ARG A 67 -10.79 46.61 0.35
CA ARG A 67 -10.80 48.07 0.58
C ARG A 67 -10.61 48.46 2.04
N ARG A 68 -11.14 47.67 2.99
CA ARG A 68 -10.86 47.89 4.42
C ARG A 68 -9.38 47.69 4.74
N GLY A 69 -8.71 46.76 4.06
CA GLY A 69 -7.27 46.52 4.21
C GLY A 69 -6.38 47.63 3.61
N GLU A 70 -6.83 48.33 2.57
CA GLU A 70 -6.10 49.46 1.97
C GLU A 70 -6.18 50.75 2.81
N GLN A 71 -7.25 50.95 3.58
CA GLN A 71 -7.44 52.15 4.43
C GLN A 71 -6.72 52.10 5.77
N VAL A 72 -6.17 50.95 6.16
CA VAL A 72 -5.36 50.77 7.37
C VAL A 72 -3.90 50.67 6.93
N HIS A 73 -3.04 51.55 7.46
CA HIS A 73 -1.60 51.74 7.21
C HIS A 73 -0.93 50.68 6.29
N PRO A 74 -0.17 51.05 5.23
CA PRO A 74 0.35 50.13 4.20
C PRO A 74 1.16 48.92 4.70
N ALA A 75 1.71 48.97 5.93
CA ALA A 75 2.38 47.84 6.57
C ALA A 75 1.39 46.80 7.16
N LEU A 76 0.20 47.24 7.57
CA LEU A 76 -0.91 46.38 8.04
C LEU A 76 -1.74 45.84 6.88
N SER A 77 -1.70 46.45 5.69
CA SER A 77 -2.42 45.97 4.50
C SER A 77 -1.91 44.61 3.98
N PHE A 78 -0.61 44.35 4.13
CA PHE A 78 -0.03 43.02 3.84
C PHE A 78 -0.49 41.97 4.85
N LEU A 79 -0.62 42.35 6.12
CA LEU A 79 -1.19 41.50 7.16
C LEU A 79 -2.71 41.33 7.00
N ALA A 80 -3.42 42.30 6.42
CA ALA A 80 -4.86 42.22 6.17
C ALA A 80 -5.20 41.40 4.92
N LEU A 81 -4.34 41.39 3.88
CA LEU A 81 -4.44 40.43 2.77
C LEU A 81 -4.09 39.01 3.24
N GLY A 82 -3.06 38.88 4.09
CA GLY A 82 -2.76 37.65 4.80
C GLY A 82 -3.88 37.22 5.75
N ALA A 83 -4.57 38.17 6.38
CA ALA A 83 -5.71 37.90 7.26
C ALA A 83 -7.01 37.64 6.47
N LEU A 84 -7.16 38.15 5.25
CA LEU A 84 -8.28 37.80 4.37
C LEU A 84 -8.08 36.41 3.79
N ALA A 85 -6.85 36.06 3.41
CA ALA A 85 -6.46 34.68 3.21
C ALA A 85 -6.75 33.88 4.48
N ALA A 86 -6.34 34.33 5.68
CA ALA A 86 -6.58 33.63 6.94
C ALA A 86 -8.06 33.52 7.36
N LEU A 87 -8.92 34.47 6.99
CA LEU A 87 -10.35 34.51 7.30
C LEU A 87 -11.19 33.74 6.27
N LEU A 88 -10.71 33.62 5.02
CA LEU A 88 -11.18 32.59 4.07
C LEU A 88 -10.57 31.21 4.39
N LEU A 89 -9.49 31.17 5.19
CA LEU A 89 -8.86 29.98 5.78
C LEU A 89 -9.29 29.73 7.24
N LEU A 90 -10.38 30.36 7.73
CA LEU A 90 -11.05 29.82 8.91
C LEU A 90 -11.63 28.44 8.55
N PRO A 91 -11.45 27.47 9.42
CA PRO A 91 -10.88 26.20 9.05
C PRO A 91 -11.94 25.33 8.38
N LEU A 92 -11.67 24.90 7.15
CA LEU A 92 -11.86 23.48 6.87
C LEU A 92 -10.64 22.79 7.49
N PRO A 93 -10.76 22.15 8.68
CA PRO A 93 -9.62 21.49 9.34
C PRO A 93 -9.10 20.27 8.55
N THR A 94 -9.59 20.07 7.32
CA THR A 94 -9.43 18.88 6.51
C THR A 94 -8.54 19.07 5.28
N LEU A 95 -8.11 20.30 4.94
CA LEU A 95 -7.40 20.54 3.66
C LEU A 95 -5.92 20.94 3.79
N PHE A 96 -5.47 21.39 4.97
CA PHE A 96 -4.03 21.62 5.24
C PHE A 96 -3.47 20.66 6.31
N SER A 97 -4.28 19.72 6.79
CA SER A 97 -3.82 18.76 7.76
C SER A 97 -3.06 17.64 7.05
N ALA A 98 -1.99 17.17 7.71
CA ALA A 98 -1.36 15.88 7.49
C ALA A 98 -2.34 14.70 7.41
N GLN A 99 -3.65 14.91 7.57
CA GLN A 99 -4.72 13.95 7.27
C GLN A 99 -4.71 13.49 5.82
N TRP A 100 -4.21 14.26 4.85
CA TRP A 100 -4.08 13.75 3.47
C TRP A 100 -2.94 12.72 3.31
N LEU A 101 -1.91 12.83 4.15
CA LEU A 101 -0.84 11.83 4.30
C LEU A 101 -1.16 10.75 5.34
N ALA A 102 -2.13 10.97 6.23
CA ALA A 102 -2.57 9.96 7.18
C ALA A 102 -3.02 8.73 6.38
N GLY A 103 -2.46 7.58 6.75
CA GLY A 103 -2.68 6.29 6.08
C GLY A 103 -1.78 6.04 4.86
N ALA A 104 -0.98 7.01 4.40
CA ALA A 104 -0.04 6.82 3.31
C ALA A 104 1.39 6.62 3.83
N GLY A 105 2.07 5.57 3.35
CA GLY A 105 3.48 5.34 3.62
C GLY A 105 4.39 6.29 2.83
N SER A 106 5.68 6.33 3.15
CA SER A 106 6.68 7.00 2.32
C SER A 106 7.80 6.05 1.92
N SER A 107 8.42 6.31 0.77
CA SER A 107 9.54 5.53 0.23
C SER A 107 10.65 6.47 -0.25
N THR A 108 11.90 6.09 -0.04
CA THR A 108 13.07 6.83 -0.56
C THR A 108 13.35 6.54 -2.04
N ALA A 109 12.74 5.49 -2.60
CA ALA A 109 12.87 5.13 -4.01
C ALA A 109 12.27 6.23 -4.90
N SER A 110 12.90 6.50 -6.03
CA SER A 110 12.38 7.43 -7.05
C SER A 110 11.11 6.87 -7.71
N VAL A 111 10.31 7.74 -8.34
CA VAL A 111 9.12 7.32 -9.09
C VAL A 111 9.45 6.33 -10.21
N ALA A 112 10.59 6.50 -10.88
CA ALA A 112 11.01 5.58 -11.92
C ALA A 112 11.31 4.19 -11.36
N GLU A 113 12.02 4.12 -10.22
CA GLU A 113 12.29 2.86 -9.52
C GLU A 113 10.99 2.20 -9.06
N MET A 114 10.13 2.92 -8.34
CA MET A 114 8.84 2.37 -7.88
C MET A 114 8.00 1.82 -9.05
N ARG A 115 7.99 2.52 -10.19
CA ARG A 115 7.27 2.06 -11.39
C ARG A 115 7.94 0.89 -12.10
N ALA A 116 9.27 0.85 -12.14
CA ALA A 116 10.03 -0.29 -12.65
C ALA A 116 9.76 -1.56 -11.82
N GLU A 117 9.50 -1.39 -10.53
CA GLU A 117 9.08 -2.45 -9.64
C GLU A 117 7.58 -2.79 -9.78
N GLY A 118 6.80 -2.05 -10.58
CA GLY A 118 5.38 -2.34 -10.84
C GLY A 118 4.39 -1.62 -9.93
N ALA A 119 4.84 -0.64 -9.14
CA ALA A 119 3.95 0.28 -8.46
C ALA A 119 3.19 1.13 -9.48
N MET A 120 1.88 1.30 -9.25
CA MET A 120 1.01 2.12 -10.09
C MET A 120 0.36 3.21 -9.26
N THR A 121 -0.02 4.31 -9.91
CA THR A 121 -0.77 5.35 -9.20
C THR A 121 -2.11 4.81 -8.71
N VAL A 122 -2.66 5.35 -7.63
CA VAL A 122 -4.01 4.99 -7.15
C VAL A 122 -5.06 5.16 -8.26
N THR A 123 -4.91 6.18 -9.12
CA THR A 123 -5.79 6.40 -10.29
C THR A 123 -5.68 5.27 -11.30
N GLU A 124 -4.46 4.79 -11.59
CA GLU A 124 -4.25 3.62 -12.44
C GLU A 124 -4.85 2.36 -11.82
N ALA A 125 -4.61 2.11 -10.53
CA ALA A 125 -5.17 0.98 -9.80
C ALA A 125 -6.71 0.98 -9.85
N ARG A 126 -7.36 2.13 -9.58
CA ARG A 126 -8.82 2.28 -9.72
C ARG A 126 -9.31 1.87 -11.10
N ARG A 127 -8.66 2.35 -12.16
CA ARG A 127 -9.02 2.04 -13.54
C ARG A 127 -8.86 0.56 -13.85
N GLN A 128 -7.82 -0.10 -13.33
CA GLN A 128 -7.59 -1.53 -13.54
C GLN A 128 -8.55 -2.41 -12.72
N LEU A 129 -8.97 -1.95 -11.53
CA LEU A 129 -9.88 -2.66 -10.64
C LEU A 129 -11.37 -2.49 -11.01
N HIS A 130 -11.74 -1.37 -11.63
CA HIS A 130 -13.12 -1.06 -11.99
C HIS A 130 -13.81 -2.15 -12.85
N PRO A 131 -13.18 -2.75 -13.89
CA PRO A 131 -13.78 -3.86 -14.66
C PRO A 131 -14.13 -5.11 -13.82
N LEU A 132 -13.44 -5.28 -12.68
CA LEU A 132 -13.70 -6.36 -11.73
C LEU A 132 -14.86 -6.04 -10.78
N GLY A 133 -15.45 -4.84 -10.85
CA GLY A 133 -16.46 -4.39 -9.89
C GLY A 133 -15.86 -3.96 -8.55
N ILE A 134 -14.54 -3.76 -8.50
CA ILE A 134 -13.82 -3.37 -7.29
C ILE A 134 -13.66 -1.85 -7.28
N GLY A 135 -14.22 -1.21 -6.26
CA GLY A 135 -14.00 0.21 -5.97
C GLY A 135 -12.83 0.41 -5.01
N LEU A 136 -11.86 1.25 -5.37
CA LEU A 136 -10.79 1.70 -4.48
C LEU A 136 -11.08 3.14 -4.05
N THR A 137 -11.59 3.30 -2.83
CA THR A 137 -12.03 4.62 -2.32
C THR A 137 -11.26 5.02 -1.08
N ARG A 138 -11.22 6.31 -0.76
CA ARG A 138 -10.59 6.78 0.47
C ARG A 138 -11.68 7.02 1.51
N LYS A 139 -11.62 6.33 2.66
CA LYS A 139 -12.55 6.46 3.78
C LYS A 139 -11.76 6.72 5.06
N TYR A 140 -12.10 7.77 5.79
CA TYR A 140 -11.52 8.09 7.12
C TYR A 140 -9.98 8.10 7.18
N GLY A 141 -9.32 8.57 6.12
CA GLY A 141 -7.85 8.61 6.05
C GLY A 141 -7.21 7.30 5.58
N SER A 142 -7.95 6.21 5.46
CA SER A 142 -7.47 4.96 4.85
C SER A 142 -7.99 4.80 3.42
N TYR A 143 -7.31 3.99 2.62
CA TYR A 143 -7.84 3.52 1.36
C TYR A 143 -8.55 2.18 1.58
N VAL A 144 -9.69 1.97 0.95
CA VAL A 144 -10.54 0.80 1.16
C VAL A 144 -10.94 0.23 -0.19
N LEU A 145 -10.72 -1.07 -0.35
CA LEU A 145 -11.28 -1.86 -1.44
C LEU A 145 -12.70 -2.26 -1.09
N THR A 146 -13.60 -2.06 -2.03
CA THR A 146 -15.02 -2.36 -1.90
C THR A 146 -15.45 -3.22 -3.08
N HIS A 147 -16.23 -4.26 -2.82
CA HIS A 147 -16.80 -5.11 -3.86
C HIS A 147 -18.17 -5.60 -3.38
N ALA A 148 -19.15 -5.66 -4.28
CA ALA A 148 -20.50 -6.07 -3.90
C ALA A 148 -20.50 -7.50 -3.34
N GLY A 149 -21.11 -7.69 -2.18
CA GLY A 149 -21.21 -9.01 -1.52
C GLY A 149 -19.96 -9.48 -0.80
N LEU A 150 -18.88 -8.68 -0.77
CA LEU A 150 -17.65 -8.98 -0.04
C LEU A 150 -17.42 -7.96 1.08
N PRO A 151 -16.71 -8.32 2.15
CA PRO A 151 -16.32 -7.37 3.20
C PRO A 151 -15.38 -6.29 2.64
N ASP A 152 -15.49 -5.07 3.16
CA ASP A 152 -14.55 -3.98 2.86
C ASP A 152 -13.13 -4.39 3.29
N ALA A 153 -12.14 -4.21 2.40
CA ALA A 153 -10.74 -4.48 2.72
C ALA A 153 -9.96 -3.16 2.88
N GLU A 154 -9.63 -2.81 4.12
CA GLU A 154 -8.83 -1.62 4.40
C GLU A 154 -7.35 -1.84 4.04
N LEU A 155 -6.77 -0.89 3.31
CA LEU A 155 -5.37 -0.90 2.90
C LEU A 155 -4.50 -0.25 3.98
N GLY A 156 -3.39 -0.87 4.34
CA GLY A 156 -2.48 -0.34 5.36
C GLY A 156 -2.95 -0.57 6.80
N GLN A 157 -4.11 -1.20 7.01
CA GLN A 157 -4.55 -1.65 8.32
C GLN A 157 -4.04 -3.06 8.61
N GLY A 158 -3.57 -3.29 9.84
CA GLY A 158 -3.61 -4.64 10.42
C GLY A 158 -2.29 -5.31 10.76
N GLY A 159 -1.18 -4.59 10.92
CA GLY A 159 0.10 -5.18 11.38
C GLY A 159 0.61 -6.35 10.52
N SER A 160 -0.04 -6.58 9.38
CA SER A 160 0.24 -7.63 8.43
C SER A 160 1.33 -7.13 7.51
N VAL A 161 2.28 -8.01 7.29
CA VAL A 161 3.56 -7.71 6.69
C VAL A 161 3.44 -7.13 5.28
N MET A 162 2.36 -7.37 4.51
CA MET A 162 2.24 -6.83 3.14
C MET A 162 0.86 -6.30 2.75
N CYS A 163 -0.05 -6.09 3.70
CA CYS A 163 -1.21 -5.24 3.42
C CYS A 163 -0.83 -3.76 3.58
N TYR A 164 -0.07 -3.26 2.61
CA TYR A 164 0.39 -1.87 2.62
C TYR A 164 -0.67 -0.93 2.05
N GLY A 165 -0.79 0.24 2.67
CA GLY A 165 -1.52 1.36 2.10
C GLY A 165 -0.75 1.97 0.93
N PRO A 166 -1.39 2.84 0.13
CA PRO A 166 -0.68 3.63 -0.84
C PRO A 166 0.47 4.42 -0.21
N TYR A 167 1.54 4.65 -0.95
CA TYR A 167 2.72 5.36 -0.51
C TYR A 167 3.17 6.40 -1.52
N TYR A 168 3.98 7.35 -1.11
CA TYR A 168 4.57 8.35 -2.00
C TYR A 168 6.09 8.31 -1.94
N SER A 169 6.76 8.91 -2.92
CA SER A 169 8.22 9.01 -2.93
C SER A 169 8.68 10.29 -2.24
N ASP A 170 9.58 10.16 -1.26
CA ASP A 170 10.33 11.24 -0.62
C ASP A 170 11.55 11.68 -1.45
N ASN A 171 11.78 11.06 -2.62
CA ASN A 171 12.90 11.41 -3.49
C ASN A 171 12.70 12.80 -4.12
N GLN A 172 13.78 13.52 -4.42
CA GLN A 172 13.73 14.89 -4.94
C GLN A 172 13.05 14.99 -6.31
N ASN A 173 12.93 13.88 -7.04
CA ASN A 173 12.31 13.80 -8.36
C ASN A 173 10.80 13.48 -8.33
N THR A 174 10.16 13.50 -7.15
CA THR A 174 8.72 13.21 -7.05
C THR A 174 7.90 14.35 -7.65
N PRO A 175 6.91 14.06 -8.52
CA PRO A 175 5.93 15.06 -8.94
C PRO A 175 5.20 15.60 -7.71
N THR A 176 5.43 16.86 -7.38
CA THR A 176 4.71 17.55 -6.31
C THR A 176 3.72 18.54 -6.89
N LEU A 177 2.65 18.82 -6.15
CA LEU A 177 1.81 19.98 -6.43
C LEU A 177 2.69 21.25 -6.34
N PRO A 178 2.50 22.22 -7.26
CA PRO A 178 3.21 23.48 -7.18
C PRO A 178 2.92 24.16 -5.83
N PHE A 179 3.93 24.79 -5.23
CA PHE A 179 3.90 25.55 -3.98
C PHE A 179 3.77 24.78 -2.65
N SER A 180 3.12 23.62 -2.60
CA SER A 180 2.97 22.86 -1.33
C SER A 180 4.05 21.81 -1.09
N ARG A 181 4.85 21.46 -2.12
CA ARG A 181 5.76 20.29 -2.14
C ARG A 181 5.06 18.99 -1.73
N THR A 182 3.73 18.96 -1.75
CA THR A 182 2.96 17.76 -1.41
C THR A 182 3.03 16.80 -2.59
N PRO A 183 3.26 15.50 -2.36
CA PRO A 183 3.25 14.50 -3.42
C PRO A 183 1.94 14.58 -4.19
N ARG A 184 2.05 14.68 -5.52
CA ARG A 184 0.88 14.75 -6.40
C ARG A 184 0.18 13.40 -6.50
N ASP A 185 0.96 12.34 -6.50
CA ASP A 185 0.50 10.97 -6.74
C ASP A 185 0.89 10.06 -5.59
N PHE A 186 -0.05 9.18 -5.22
CA PHE A 186 0.23 8.03 -4.39
C PHE A 186 0.31 6.78 -5.27
N TYR A 187 1.19 5.88 -4.88
CA TYR A 187 1.52 4.65 -5.57
C TYR A 187 1.11 3.45 -4.70
N ILE A 188 0.70 2.38 -5.35
CA ILE A 188 0.35 1.13 -4.71
C ILE A 188 0.73 -0.04 -5.63
N SER A 189 1.12 -1.17 -5.04
CA SER A 189 1.42 -2.39 -5.79
C SER A 189 0.21 -3.34 -5.80
N MET A 190 0.06 -4.10 -6.89
CA MET A 190 -0.97 -5.15 -6.98
C MET A 190 -0.81 -6.24 -5.89
N PRO A 191 0.41 -6.70 -5.55
CA PRO A 191 0.65 -7.56 -4.38
C PRO A 191 0.03 -7.03 -3.08
N SER A 192 0.14 -5.72 -2.80
CA SER A 192 -0.43 -5.11 -1.60
C SER A 192 -1.96 -5.16 -1.60
N ILE A 193 -2.58 -4.83 -2.75
CA ILE A 193 -4.03 -4.87 -2.94
C ILE A 193 -4.57 -6.29 -2.69
N LEU A 194 -3.94 -7.29 -3.32
CA LEU A 194 -4.33 -8.69 -3.20
C LEU A 194 -4.14 -9.22 -1.78
N SER A 195 -3.05 -8.83 -1.10
CA SER A 195 -2.80 -9.20 0.29
C SER A 195 -3.87 -8.64 1.22
N CYS A 196 -4.26 -7.38 1.06
CA CYS A 196 -5.36 -6.79 1.84
C CYS A 196 -6.71 -7.47 1.56
N ALA A 197 -7.02 -7.75 0.30
CA ALA A 197 -8.22 -8.49 -0.08
C ALA A 197 -8.26 -9.90 0.56
N SER A 198 -7.13 -10.62 0.53
CA SER A 198 -6.98 -11.90 1.22
C SER A 198 -7.25 -11.80 2.72
N LEU A 199 -6.63 -10.83 3.40
CA LEU A 199 -6.83 -10.61 4.85
C LEU A 199 -8.28 -10.30 5.20
N ALA A 200 -8.99 -9.58 4.33
CA ALA A 200 -10.41 -9.30 4.47
C ALA A 200 -11.29 -10.54 4.21
N GLY A 201 -10.72 -11.65 3.73
CA GLY A 201 -11.44 -12.89 3.45
C GLY A 201 -12.08 -12.94 2.06
N TRP A 202 -11.53 -12.22 1.08
CA TRP A 202 -12.03 -12.31 -0.29
C TRP A 202 -11.72 -13.70 -0.89
N PRO A 203 -12.65 -14.27 -1.68
CA PRO A 203 -12.51 -15.60 -2.25
C PRO A 203 -11.62 -15.58 -3.51
N LEU A 204 -10.31 -15.41 -3.31
CA LEU A 204 -9.36 -15.40 -4.42
C LEU A 204 -8.94 -16.83 -4.81
N ASP A 205 -8.89 -17.08 -6.11
CA ASP A 205 -8.36 -18.34 -6.66
C ASP A 205 -7.02 -18.08 -7.37
N ILE A 206 -6.04 -18.96 -7.19
CA ILE A 206 -4.75 -18.96 -7.88
C ILE A 206 -4.77 -20.07 -8.92
N ARG A 207 -4.69 -19.69 -10.20
CA ARG A 207 -4.63 -20.62 -11.32
C ARG A 207 -3.46 -20.21 -12.21
N VAL A 208 -2.66 -21.19 -12.63
CA VAL A 208 -1.48 -21.07 -13.51
C VAL A 208 -1.18 -19.64 -13.97
N GLY A 209 -0.29 -18.94 -13.26
CA GLY A 209 0.17 -17.64 -13.74
C GLY A 209 -0.71 -16.44 -13.32
N GLN A 210 -1.89 -16.62 -12.73
CA GLN A 210 -2.84 -15.54 -12.48
C GLN A 210 -3.69 -15.74 -11.21
N ILE A 211 -4.28 -14.65 -10.73
CA ILE A 211 -5.16 -14.62 -9.57
C ILE A 211 -6.54 -14.17 -10.03
N PHE A 212 -7.59 -14.78 -9.51
CA PHE A 212 -8.97 -14.55 -9.93
C PHE A 212 -9.84 -14.16 -8.75
N LEU A 213 -10.83 -13.31 -9.01
CA LEU A 213 -12.00 -13.11 -8.16
C LEU A 213 -13.23 -13.44 -9.00
N ASP A 214 -14.03 -14.41 -8.56
CA ASP A 214 -15.25 -14.85 -9.25
C ASP A 214 -15.05 -15.03 -10.77
N GLU A 215 -14.05 -15.84 -11.15
CA GLU A 215 -13.61 -16.12 -12.54
C GLU A 215 -12.99 -14.95 -13.31
N LYS A 216 -12.97 -13.73 -12.76
CA LYS A 216 -12.34 -12.59 -13.39
C LYS A 216 -10.87 -12.48 -12.96
N PRO A 217 -9.93 -12.44 -13.91
CA PRO A 217 -8.53 -12.31 -13.57
C PRO A 217 -8.20 -10.92 -13.04
N PHE A 218 -7.42 -10.85 -11.96
CA PHE A 218 -6.73 -9.63 -11.59
C PHE A 218 -5.72 -9.23 -12.67
N PRO A 219 -5.42 -7.91 -12.77
CA PRO A 219 -4.31 -7.45 -13.59
C PRO A 219 -3.02 -8.16 -13.17
N PRO A 220 -2.06 -8.34 -14.10
CA PRO A 220 -0.77 -8.89 -13.77
C PRO A 220 -0.14 -8.12 -12.61
N MET A 221 0.35 -8.87 -11.62
CA MET A 221 1.38 -8.35 -10.71
C MET A 221 2.57 -8.03 -11.63
N GLY A 222 3.13 -6.81 -11.57
CA GLY A 222 4.12 -6.30 -12.52
C GLY A 222 5.39 -7.16 -12.64
N ASP A 223 6.39 -6.66 -13.37
CA ASP A 223 7.64 -7.39 -13.64
C ASP A 223 8.30 -7.94 -12.36
N GLU A 224 9.02 -9.06 -12.52
CA GLU A 224 9.66 -9.90 -11.48
C GLU A 224 10.72 -9.17 -10.60
N ASN A 225 10.89 -7.85 -10.78
CA ASN A 225 11.99 -7.05 -10.23
C ASN A 225 11.62 -6.16 -9.03
N PHE A 226 10.42 -6.27 -8.46
CA PHE A 226 10.16 -5.60 -7.17
C PHE A 226 11.07 -6.22 -6.11
N THR A 227 11.96 -5.41 -5.53
CA THR A 227 13.04 -5.84 -4.62
C THR A 227 12.54 -6.55 -3.35
N TYR A 228 11.23 -6.54 -3.10
CA TYR A 228 10.56 -7.22 -2.00
C TYR A 228 9.36 -8.10 -2.42
N ASP A 229 9.13 -8.38 -3.71
CA ASP A 229 7.93 -9.11 -4.16
C ASP A 229 8.29 -10.03 -5.33
N THR A 230 8.96 -11.16 -5.07
CA THR A 230 8.83 -12.26 -6.03
C THR A 230 7.37 -12.71 -6.05
N ARG A 231 6.89 -13.10 -7.22
CA ARG A 231 5.55 -13.66 -7.41
C ARG A 231 5.24 -14.72 -6.36
N GLU A 232 6.19 -15.63 -6.13
CA GLU A 232 6.10 -16.73 -5.19
C GLU A 232 5.95 -16.26 -3.73
N ALA A 233 6.67 -15.21 -3.35
CA ALA A 233 6.57 -14.58 -2.03
C ALA A 233 5.19 -13.94 -1.82
N THR A 234 4.68 -13.21 -2.83
CA THR A 234 3.34 -12.63 -2.80
C THR A 234 2.29 -13.73 -2.62
N LEU A 235 2.36 -14.80 -3.41
CA LEU A 235 1.41 -15.91 -3.31
C LEU A 235 1.41 -16.54 -1.91
N GLY A 236 2.58 -16.71 -1.27
CA GLY A 236 2.67 -17.20 0.11
C GLY A 236 1.88 -16.35 1.10
N LEU A 237 1.84 -15.04 0.91
CA LEU A 237 1.07 -14.14 1.77
C LEU A 237 -0.42 -14.12 1.51
N LEU A 238 -0.84 -14.40 0.27
CA LEU A 238 -2.27 -14.58 0.00
C LEU A 238 -2.84 -15.75 0.81
N TYR A 239 -2.03 -16.77 1.12
CA TYR A 239 -2.43 -17.86 2.02
C TYR A 239 -2.23 -17.55 3.51
N ALA A 240 -1.63 -16.41 3.89
CA ALA A 240 -1.26 -16.12 5.29
C ALA A 240 -2.43 -16.27 6.28
N PRO A 241 -3.68 -15.82 6.00
CA PRO A 241 -4.81 -16.09 6.90
C PRO A 241 -5.06 -17.58 7.16
N ALA A 242 -5.07 -18.39 6.10
CA ALA A 242 -5.30 -19.82 6.18
C ALA A 242 -4.13 -20.54 6.85
N ILE A 243 -2.89 -20.13 6.57
CA ILE A 243 -1.68 -20.62 7.25
C ILE A 243 -1.74 -20.29 8.73
N ALA A 244 -2.07 -19.05 9.11
CA ALA A 244 -2.19 -18.63 10.50
C ALA A 244 -3.30 -19.40 11.24
N ALA A 245 -4.43 -19.66 10.59
CA ALA A 245 -5.49 -20.49 11.15
C ALA A 245 -5.02 -21.92 11.42
N SER A 246 -4.22 -22.49 10.51
CA SER A 246 -3.70 -23.85 10.61
C SER A 246 -2.59 -23.97 11.65
N LEU A 247 -1.66 -23.01 11.70
CA LEU A 247 -0.61 -22.93 12.72
C LEU A 247 -1.19 -22.80 14.13
N ARG A 248 -2.30 -22.09 14.32
CA ARG A 248 -2.98 -21.97 15.62
C ARG A 248 -3.55 -23.28 16.16
N GLN A 249 -3.66 -24.32 15.32
CA GLN A 249 -4.06 -25.66 15.77
C GLN A 249 -2.89 -26.44 16.39
N LEU A 250 -1.65 -25.98 16.17
CA LEU A 250 -0.47 -26.55 16.81
C LEU A 250 -0.36 -26.09 18.28
N PRO A 251 0.42 -26.82 19.12
CA PRO A 251 0.75 -26.37 20.46
C PRO A 251 1.27 -24.93 20.45
N ARG A 252 0.80 -24.12 21.41
CA ARG A 252 1.01 -22.67 21.44
C ARG A 252 2.50 -22.31 21.39
N GLU A 253 3.34 -23.07 22.06
CA GLU A 253 4.80 -22.93 22.10
C GLU A 253 5.49 -23.03 20.73
N VAL A 254 4.83 -23.59 19.72
CA VAL A 254 5.40 -23.73 18.37
C VAL A 254 5.32 -22.41 17.59
N TRP A 255 4.28 -21.60 17.81
CA TRP A 255 3.95 -20.44 16.96
C TRP A 255 3.77 -19.13 17.72
N PHE A 256 3.49 -19.18 19.02
CA PHE A 256 3.27 -18.01 19.86
C PHE A 256 4.58 -17.56 20.50
N ALA A 257 4.73 -16.25 20.64
CA ALA A 257 5.75 -15.66 21.49
C ALA A 257 5.11 -14.68 22.46
N ASP A 258 5.65 -14.68 23.68
CA ASP A 258 5.20 -13.80 24.75
C ASP A 258 5.68 -12.36 24.51
N MET A 259 5.15 -11.75 23.45
CA MET A 259 5.23 -10.32 23.19
C MET A 259 3.83 -9.75 23.40
N GLU A 260 3.72 -8.64 24.14
CA GLU A 260 2.46 -7.99 24.56
C GLU A 260 1.45 -7.72 23.42
N PHE A 261 1.87 -7.82 22.16
CA PHE A 261 1.08 -7.46 20.98
C PHE A 261 0.88 -8.61 19.97
N GLN A 262 1.42 -9.80 20.22
CA GLN A 262 1.35 -10.90 19.25
C GLN A 262 0.21 -11.88 19.59
N THR A 263 -0.94 -11.74 18.93
CA THR A 263 -2.08 -12.67 19.08
C THR A 263 -2.16 -13.73 17.97
N LEU A 264 -1.32 -13.60 16.93
CA LEU A 264 -1.31 -14.46 15.74
C LEU A 264 0.12 -14.93 15.41
N PRO A 265 0.27 -16.09 14.74
CA PRO A 265 1.55 -16.51 14.17
C PRO A 265 2.12 -15.42 13.27
N THR A 266 3.40 -15.10 13.44
CA THR A 266 4.07 -14.15 12.55
C THR A 266 4.45 -14.85 11.25
N ILE A 267 3.87 -14.43 10.14
CA ILE A 267 4.15 -14.97 8.80
C ILE A 267 4.80 -13.88 7.95
N TRP A 268 5.97 -14.17 7.42
CA TRP A 268 6.71 -13.32 6.51
C TRP A 268 6.84 -13.99 5.15
N PRO A 269 6.88 -13.21 4.06
CA PRO A 269 7.30 -13.75 2.78
C PRO A 269 8.75 -14.26 2.85
N LEU A 270 9.04 -15.32 2.10
CA LEU A 270 10.39 -15.79 1.88
C LEU A 270 10.93 -15.23 0.56
N TYR A 271 11.93 -14.36 0.68
CA TYR A 271 12.70 -13.86 -0.46
C TYR A 271 13.96 -14.71 -0.61
N SER A 272 14.32 -15.04 -1.84
CA SER A 272 15.63 -15.64 -2.08
C SER A 272 16.10 -15.38 -3.51
N ASP A 273 17.22 -14.66 -3.60
CA ASP A 273 18.06 -14.59 -4.80
C ASP A 273 19.01 -15.78 -4.88
N SER A 274 18.86 -16.75 -3.97
CA SER A 274 19.76 -17.89 -3.86
C SER A 274 19.51 -18.87 -5.01
N PRO A 275 20.53 -19.69 -5.35
CA PRO A 275 20.35 -20.82 -6.24
C PRO A 275 19.15 -21.67 -5.81
N THR A 276 18.39 -22.14 -6.79
CA THR A 276 17.29 -23.08 -6.54
C THR A 276 17.73 -24.49 -6.84
N ARG A 277 17.21 -25.45 -6.08
CA ARG A 277 17.25 -26.88 -6.40
C ARG A 277 15.87 -27.37 -6.79
N THR A 278 15.83 -28.33 -7.69
CA THR A 278 14.59 -28.94 -8.12
C THR A 278 14.21 -30.08 -7.17
N VAL A 279 12.94 -30.11 -6.75
CA VAL A 279 12.38 -31.17 -5.91
C VAL A 279 11.18 -31.78 -6.63
N LYS A 280 11.19 -33.10 -6.81
CA LYS A 280 10.08 -33.84 -7.40
C LYS A 280 9.10 -34.31 -6.33
N LEU A 281 7.81 -34.08 -6.54
CA LEU A 281 6.74 -34.37 -5.59
C LEU A 281 5.68 -35.30 -6.21
N PRO A 282 5.02 -36.14 -5.41
CA PRO A 282 3.95 -37.03 -5.87
C PRO A 282 2.61 -36.27 -6.00
N ILE A 283 2.59 -35.16 -6.76
CA ILE A 283 1.43 -34.29 -6.93
C ILE A 283 1.18 -33.99 -8.42
N PRO A 284 -0.06 -33.68 -8.83
CA PRO A 284 -0.36 -33.25 -10.18
C PRO A 284 0.35 -31.95 -10.57
N ALA A 285 0.61 -31.79 -11.87
CA ALA A 285 1.04 -30.51 -12.44
C ALA A 285 0.01 -29.41 -12.15
N GLY A 286 0.48 -28.18 -11.98
CA GLY A 286 -0.37 -27.02 -11.67
C GLY A 286 -0.74 -26.91 -10.18
N THR A 287 -0.43 -27.91 -9.35
CA THR A 287 -0.72 -27.85 -7.91
C THR A 287 0.15 -26.80 -7.23
N PRO A 288 -0.43 -25.81 -6.53
CA PRO A 288 0.35 -24.89 -5.70
C PRO A 288 0.91 -25.62 -4.47
N VAL A 289 2.17 -25.37 -4.17
CA VAL A 289 2.90 -25.94 -3.05
C VAL A 289 3.47 -24.82 -2.21
N LEU A 290 3.05 -24.78 -0.94
CA LEU A 290 3.60 -23.90 0.07
C LEU A 290 4.90 -24.49 0.60
N VAL A 291 5.92 -23.66 0.66
CA VAL A 291 7.10 -23.92 1.48
C VAL A 291 6.97 -23.11 2.75
N LEU A 292 6.86 -23.80 3.88
CA LEU A 292 6.74 -23.19 5.20
C LEU A 292 8.03 -23.42 5.97
N VAL A 293 8.77 -22.34 6.24
CA VAL A 293 10.03 -22.38 6.99
C VAL A 293 9.83 -21.81 8.38
N LYS A 294 10.26 -22.56 9.40
CA LYS A 294 10.34 -22.09 10.78
C LYS A 294 11.67 -21.36 10.98
N SER A 295 11.61 -20.11 11.41
CA SER A 295 12.79 -19.23 11.59
C SER A 295 12.62 -18.32 12.81
N TRP A 296 13.68 -17.62 13.23
CA TRP A 296 13.55 -16.57 14.23
C TRP A 296 12.93 -15.30 13.64
N ASN A 297 12.09 -14.62 14.44
CA ASN A 297 11.64 -13.28 14.14
C ASN A 297 12.76 -12.28 14.44
N TRP A 298 13.27 -11.58 13.41
CA TRP A 298 14.32 -10.57 13.55
C TRP A 298 13.69 -9.18 13.47
N VAL A 299 12.78 -8.83 14.38
CA VAL A 299 12.31 -7.45 14.47
C VAL A 299 13.43 -6.61 15.10
N ASN A 300 13.85 -5.60 14.36
CA ASN A 300 15.10 -4.84 14.54
C ASN A 300 15.18 -3.94 15.79
N GLN A 301 14.35 -4.12 16.82
CA GLN A 301 14.32 -3.19 17.95
C GLN A 301 14.06 -3.89 19.29
N ILE A 302 14.93 -3.57 20.24
CA ILE A 302 14.94 -3.90 21.67
C ILE A 302 15.61 -5.25 22.01
N PRO A 303 16.93 -5.24 22.29
CA PRO A 303 17.57 -6.32 23.03
C PRO A 303 17.13 -6.26 24.49
N ALA A 304 15.92 -6.70 24.78
CA ALA A 304 15.63 -7.20 26.12
C ALA A 304 16.46 -8.49 26.24
N ARG A 305 17.61 -8.40 26.93
CA ARG A 305 18.70 -9.38 26.93
C ARG A 305 18.32 -10.84 27.28
N ASN A 306 17.06 -11.14 27.61
CA ASN A 306 16.61 -12.45 28.08
C ASN A 306 15.27 -12.94 27.51
N THR A 307 14.65 -12.27 26.52
CA THR A 307 13.42 -12.78 25.88
C THR A 307 13.79 -13.55 24.62
N PRO A 308 13.44 -14.85 24.49
CA PRO A 308 13.60 -15.58 23.25
C PRO A 308 12.87 -14.84 22.13
N ASN A 309 13.51 -14.66 20.98
CA ASN A 309 12.81 -14.11 19.81
C ASN A 309 11.62 -15.01 19.48
N PRO A 310 10.48 -14.45 19.05
CA PRO A 310 9.38 -15.27 18.57
C PRO A 310 9.80 -16.23 17.46
N PRO A 311 9.23 -17.45 17.38
CA PRO A 311 9.21 -18.16 16.11
C PRO A 311 8.45 -17.31 15.09
N ALA A 312 9.05 -17.15 13.91
CA ALA A 312 8.44 -16.58 12.73
C ALA A 312 8.44 -17.63 11.61
N PHE A 313 7.38 -17.60 10.82
CA PHE A 313 7.19 -18.49 9.69
C PHE A 313 7.48 -17.72 8.42
N ARG A 314 8.32 -18.28 7.55
CA ARG A 314 8.59 -17.72 6.23
C ARG A 314 7.93 -18.57 5.18
N THR A 315 7.29 -17.93 4.20
CA THR A 315 6.45 -18.61 3.22
C THR A 315 6.72 -18.13 1.82
N PHE A 316 6.78 -19.07 0.88
CA PHE A 316 6.56 -18.78 -0.53
C PHE A 316 5.78 -19.94 -1.15
N VAL A 317 5.15 -19.69 -2.28
CA VAL A 317 4.36 -20.70 -3.01
C VAL A 317 4.96 -20.89 -4.39
N ASN A 318 5.27 -22.15 -4.72
CA ASN A 318 5.67 -22.57 -6.06
C ASN A 318 4.54 -23.40 -6.69
N VAL A 319 4.43 -23.39 -8.00
CA VAL A 319 3.45 -24.21 -8.72
C VAL A 319 4.18 -25.38 -9.37
N ALA A 320 3.71 -26.61 -9.10
CA ALA A 320 4.31 -27.81 -9.67
C ALA A 320 4.26 -27.79 -11.21
N ASP A 321 5.39 -28.06 -11.86
CA ASP A 321 5.47 -28.14 -13.30
C ASP A 321 4.82 -29.42 -13.86
N GLN A 322 4.92 -29.62 -15.18
CA GLN A 322 4.37 -30.80 -15.88
C GLN A 322 4.96 -32.13 -15.38
N ALA A 323 6.14 -32.11 -14.76
CA ALA A 323 6.81 -33.28 -14.20
C ALA A 323 6.56 -33.44 -12.68
N GLY A 324 5.68 -32.62 -12.09
CA GLY A 324 5.42 -32.59 -10.65
C GLY A 324 6.61 -32.03 -9.86
N GLN A 325 7.42 -31.17 -10.47
CA GLN A 325 8.62 -30.60 -9.86
C GLN A 325 8.38 -29.16 -9.41
N ILE A 326 9.02 -28.77 -8.32
CA ILE A 326 9.07 -27.39 -7.85
C ILE A 326 10.53 -26.92 -7.71
N LYS A 327 10.74 -25.61 -7.82
CA LYS A 327 12.02 -24.97 -7.50
C LYS A 327 12.03 -24.52 -6.04
N LEU A 328 12.96 -25.03 -5.26
CA LEU A 328 13.16 -24.70 -3.85
C LEU A 328 14.47 -23.93 -3.69
N PRO A 329 14.49 -22.74 -3.08
CA PRO A 329 15.74 -22.07 -2.73
C PRO A 329 16.62 -22.97 -1.87
N VAL A 330 17.92 -23.00 -2.16
CA VAL A 330 18.89 -23.77 -1.38
C VAL A 330 19.15 -23.08 -0.05
N ASP A 331 19.36 -21.77 -0.10
CA ASP A 331 19.70 -20.94 1.04
C ASP A 331 18.67 -19.83 1.28
N LEU A 332 18.62 -19.39 2.53
CA LEU A 332 17.89 -18.20 2.94
C LEU A 332 18.87 -17.06 3.19
N ALA A 333 18.71 -15.97 2.44
CA ALA A 333 19.39 -14.72 2.74
C ALA A 333 18.73 -14.10 3.99
N PHE A 334 19.53 -13.92 5.04
CA PHE A 334 19.08 -13.17 6.23
C PHE A 334 19.61 -11.74 6.14
N PRO A 335 18.74 -10.72 6.27
CA PRO A 335 19.20 -9.35 6.43
C PRO A 335 19.90 -9.23 7.80
N SER A 336 21.21 -9.46 7.83
CA SER A 336 22.01 -9.21 9.03
C SER A 336 22.43 -7.73 9.05
N LYS A 337 22.16 -7.03 10.16
CA LYS A 337 22.78 -5.71 10.43
C LYS A 337 24.29 -5.81 10.76
N LEU A 338 24.85 -7.02 10.81
CA LEU A 338 26.20 -7.29 11.33
C LEU A 338 27.20 -7.72 10.24
N GLY A 339 26.87 -7.60 8.95
CA GLY A 339 27.83 -7.90 7.87
C GLY A 339 28.19 -9.38 7.70
N GLU A 340 27.69 -10.27 8.56
CA GLU A 340 27.76 -11.71 8.37
C GLU A 340 26.42 -12.23 7.82
N GLY A 341 26.20 -12.04 6.51
CA GLY A 341 25.16 -12.74 5.78
C GLY A 341 25.47 -14.23 5.73
N ARG A 342 25.17 -14.96 6.81
CA ARG A 342 25.23 -16.43 6.79
C ARG A 342 23.98 -16.94 6.07
N ASN A 343 24.13 -17.19 4.78
CA ASN A 343 23.22 -18.05 4.05
C ASN A 343 23.11 -19.37 4.83
N LYS A 344 21.92 -19.67 5.34
CA LYS A 344 21.65 -20.92 6.02
C LYS A 344 20.76 -21.76 5.13
N THR A 345 21.21 -22.97 4.85
CA THR A 345 20.53 -23.93 3.99
C THR A 345 19.19 -24.35 4.57
N ILE A 346 18.19 -24.45 3.70
CA ILE A 346 16.86 -24.96 4.08
C ILE A 346 16.95 -26.45 4.38
N GLN A 347 16.55 -26.84 5.59
CA GLN A 347 16.45 -28.25 5.99
C GLN A 347 15.03 -28.74 5.77
N LEU A 348 14.84 -29.63 4.79
CA LEU A 348 13.52 -30.13 4.44
C LEU A 348 13.15 -31.33 5.32
N HIS A 349 12.01 -31.23 6.00
CA HIS A 349 11.41 -32.28 6.82
C HIS A 349 10.20 -32.88 6.11
N THR A 350 10.03 -34.19 6.25
CA THR A 350 8.90 -34.95 5.69
C THR A 350 7.91 -35.42 6.76
N SER A 351 8.11 -34.98 8.01
CA SER A 351 7.26 -35.28 9.16
C SER A 351 6.96 -33.99 9.91
N LEU A 352 5.67 -33.78 10.23
CA LEU A 352 5.23 -32.62 10.99
C LEU A 352 5.87 -32.62 12.38
N ALA A 353 5.90 -33.76 13.06
CA ALA A 353 6.47 -33.89 14.40
C ALA A 353 7.97 -33.52 14.46
N THR A 354 8.75 -33.91 13.44
CA THR A 354 10.18 -33.53 13.41
C THR A 354 10.36 -32.05 13.11
N TRP A 355 9.51 -31.48 12.27
CA TRP A 355 9.52 -30.03 11.98
C TRP A 355 9.07 -29.18 13.19
N GLU A 356 8.04 -29.61 13.92
CA GLU A 356 7.51 -28.92 15.11
C GLU A 356 8.59 -28.78 16.19
N THR A 357 9.32 -29.85 16.45
CA THR A 357 10.40 -29.90 17.45
C THR A 357 11.70 -29.27 16.98
N ALA A 358 11.85 -28.99 15.68
CA ALA A 358 13.07 -28.39 15.16
C ALA A 358 13.24 -26.94 15.68
N PRO A 359 14.45 -26.57 16.12
CA PRO A 359 14.70 -25.23 16.61
C PRO A 359 14.69 -24.20 15.44
N PRO A 360 14.23 -22.96 15.67
CA PRO A 360 14.11 -21.97 14.59
C PRO A 360 15.44 -21.52 13.95
N ASP A 361 16.60 -21.83 14.54
CA ASP A 361 17.91 -21.54 13.96
C ASP A 361 18.36 -22.54 12.89
N GLN A 362 17.65 -23.66 12.73
CA GLN A 362 17.93 -24.69 11.72
C GLN A 362 17.21 -24.46 10.38
N ASN A 363 16.34 -23.45 10.26
CA ASN A 363 15.53 -23.21 9.06
C ASN A 363 14.79 -24.47 8.59
N ALA A 364 14.18 -25.17 9.56
CA ALA A 364 13.38 -26.34 9.28
C ALA A 364 12.19 -25.96 8.40
N ALA A 365 12.04 -26.65 7.28
CA ALA A 365 10.99 -26.41 6.31
C ALA A 365 10.17 -27.66 6.06
N ILE A 366 8.89 -27.45 5.74
CA ILE A 366 7.98 -28.46 5.21
C ILE A 366 7.38 -27.96 3.90
N LEU A 367 7.05 -28.91 3.02
CA LEU A 367 6.32 -28.66 1.79
C LEU A 367 4.88 -29.08 2.00
N LEU A 368 3.93 -28.19 1.74
CA LEU A 368 2.50 -28.43 1.97
C LEU A 368 1.74 -28.26 0.66
N PRO A 369 0.83 -29.19 0.29
CA PRO A 369 -0.03 -28.97 -0.85
C PRO A 369 -1.06 -27.89 -0.49
N LEU A 370 -1.34 -27.01 -1.45
CA LEU A 370 -2.40 -26.02 -1.34
C LEU A 370 -3.53 -26.36 -2.32
N THR A 371 -4.74 -25.91 -2.01
CA THR A 371 -5.80 -25.85 -3.03
C THR A 371 -5.58 -24.60 -3.89
N GLU A 372 -6.36 -24.43 -4.96
CA GLU A 372 -6.30 -23.19 -5.75
C GLU A 372 -6.90 -22.00 -5.00
N ARG A 373 -7.81 -22.23 -4.04
CA ARG A 373 -8.54 -21.19 -3.32
C ARG A 373 -7.80 -20.79 -2.05
N ILE A 374 -7.45 -19.51 -1.94
CA ILE A 374 -6.58 -19.01 -0.85
C ILE A 374 -7.22 -19.08 0.55
N SER A 375 -8.56 -19.09 0.60
CA SER A 375 -9.32 -19.13 1.83
C SER A 375 -9.49 -20.54 2.40
N ASP A 376 -9.16 -21.57 1.62
CA ASP A 376 -9.31 -22.94 2.07
C ASP A 376 -8.30 -23.27 3.19
N PRO A 377 -8.66 -24.17 4.13
CA PRO A 377 -7.74 -24.57 5.19
C PRO A 377 -6.45 -25.20 4.64
N VAL A 378 -5.29 -24.74 5.14
CA VAL A 378 -4.00 -25.31 4.82
C VAL A 378 -3.75 -26.54 5.71
N ARG A 379 -3.71 -27.72 5.12
CA ARG A 379 -3.40 -28.94 5.88
C ARG A 379 -1.90 -28.98 6.17
N LEU A 380 -1.54 -29.07 7.45
CA LEU A 380 -0.15 -29.22 7.90
C LEU A 380 0.34 -30.67 7.73
N GLU A 381 0.15 -31.25 6.55
CA GLU A 381 0.56 -32.61 6.19
C GLU A 381 1.73 -32.53 5.19
N PRO A 382 2.99 -32.71 5.63
CA PRO A 382 4.14 -32.56 4.76
C PRO A 382 4.15 -33.53 3.59
N LEU A 383 4.40 -33.00 2.40
CA LEU A 383 4.69 -33.80 1.21
C LEU A 383 6.03 -34.50 1.36
N LYS A 384 6.10 -35.73 0.83
CA LYS A 384 7.33 -36.52 0.77
C LYS A 384 7.94 -36.39 -0.62
N PRO A 385 9.12 -35.78 -0.77
CA PRO A 385 9.84 -35.79 -2.03
C PRO A 385 10.09 -37.20 -2.55
N LEU A 386 10.00 -37.36 -3.87
CA LEU A 386 10.47 -38.56 -4.53
C LEU A 386 12.00 -38.53 -4.57
N GLN A 387 12.63 -39.63 -4.15
CA GLN A 387 14.09 -39.80 -4.17
C GLN A 387 14.62 -39.98 -5.59
#